data_AF-A0A918F5U1-F1
#
_entry.id   AF-A0A918F5U1-F1
#
_cell.length_a   1.000
_cell.length_b   1.000
_cell.length_c   1.000
_cell.angle_alpha   90.00
_cell.angle_beta   90.00
_cell.angle_gamma   90.00
#
_symmetry.space_group_name_H-M   'P 1'
#
loop_
_entity.id
_entity.type
_entity.pdbx_description
1 polymer ?
#
loop_
_entity_poly.entity_id
_entity_poly.type
_entity_poly.pdbx_seq_one_letter_code
_entity_poly.pdbx_strand_id
1 'polypeptide(L)'
;MNLNFRSESISFRILKITQPIGDFYISAMKSKDLHDISVVDVRRLKDQDRELESYLGIQRPLDLKRVAEIEKYVQDPEASFPTAIIISIDERCVSVNSDLTVMTLTPWVSSENGIDDIKFSEMAHVIDGQHRLAALANYYEDNFEVNVSIFVGMDISDQATIFSTVNLAQTKVNKSLAYDLFSYAKSRSPQKTAHFVAVALDRNIRSPFYKRIKRLGIATPGRTGETISQATFVDALMRFISDDPIKDRIDLARGKMPNLIYDENKLIFRRFFLQEKDVEIAVIVSNFYNAVDKKWPKAWKSLETGDILNRTNGFRALMRVLGLVYRDIRRKNIEPSVDNFHNYFLDLPIDDDQLNVDNYPPGTGGESKLFNEIRGYLNLG
;
A
#
# COMPACT_ATOMS: atom_id res chain seq x y z
N MET A 1 -36.08 12.78 32.63
CA MET A 1 -36.35 14.19 32.30
C MET A 1 -35.55 14.50 31.03
N ASN A 2 -36.26 14.48 29.89
CA ASN A 2 -35.88 14.89 28.53
C ASN A 2 -34.42 14.69 28.07
N LEU A 3 -34.15 13.51 27.52
CA LEU A 3 -33.16 13.33 26.46
C LEU A 3 -33.70 14.05 25.21
N ASN A 4 -33.30 15.30 25.01
CA ASN A 4 -33.50 15.99 23.74
C ASN A 4 -32.65 15.29 22.67
N PHE A 5 -33.23 14.30 22.00
CA PHE A 5 -32.77 13.91 20.67
C PHE A 5 -32.97 15.13 19.78
N ARG A 6 -31.89 15.87 19.51
CA ARG A 6 -31.89 16.79 18.38
C ARG A 6 -32.10 15.94 17.13
N SER A 7 -33.19 16.18 16.42
CA SER A 7 -33.43 15.69 15.06
C SER A 7 -32.47 16.44 14.12
N GLU A 8 -31.19 16.09 14.18
CA GLU A 8 -30.10 16.74 13.46
C GLU A 8 -29.99 16.11 12.07
N SER A 9 -30.58 16.77 11.08
CA SER A 9 -30.19 16.66 9.69
C SER A 9 -29.40 17.91 9.32
N ILE A 10 -28.36 17.77 8.50
CA ILE A 10 -27.61 18.93 7.99
C ILE A 10 -27.83 19.06 6.49
N SER A 11 -28.02 20.28 6.00
CA SER A 11 -28.17 20.55 4.56
C SER A 11 -27.18 21.62 4.12
N PHE A 12 -26.50 21.38 3.00
CA PHE A 12 -25.50 22.28 2.44
C PHE A 12 -25.53 22.26 0.92
N ARG A 13 -25.02 23.34 0.31
CA ARG A 13 -24.91 23.45 -1.14
C ARG A 13 -23.80 22.56 -1.67
N ILE A 14 -24.04 21.95 -2.82
CA ILE A 14 -23.10 21.06 -3.49
C ILE A 14 -22.95 21.44 -4.96
N LEU A 15 -21.81 21.04 -5.54
CA LEU A 15 -21.60 20.98 -6.98
C LEU A 15 -21.17 19.57 -7.36
N LYS A 16 -21.89 18.97 -8.30
CA LYS A 16 -21.54 17.66 -8.84
C LYS A 16 -20.34 17.75 -9.78
N ILE A 17 -19.39 16.83 -9.62
CA ILE A 17 -18.23 16.64 -10.47
C ILE A 17 -18.23 15.20 -11.01
N THR A 18 -18.09 15.05 -12.32
CA THR A 18 -17.96 13.75 -12.99
C THR A 18 -16.52 13.53 -13.44
N GLN A 19 -15.90 12.45 -12.97
CA GLN A 19 -14.55 12.03 -13.33
C GLN A 19 -14.50 10.54 -13.68
N PRO A 20 -13.39 10.02 -14.26
CA PRO A 20 -13.29 8.60 -14.60
C PRO A 20 -13.45 7.62 -13.43
N ILE A 21 -13.19 8.06 -12.20
CA ILE A 21 -13.39 7.27 -10.98
C ILE A 21 -14.87 7.20 -10.56
N GLY A 22 -15.71 8.08 -11.10
CA GLY A 22 -17.11 8.21 -10.73
C GLY A 22 -17.52 9.66 -10.48
N ASP A 23 -18.76 9.81 -10.05
CA ASP A 23 -19.33 11.08 -9.63
C ASP A 23 -19.02 11.35 -8.16
N PHE A 24 -18.69 12.59 -7.84
CA PHE A 24 -18.58 13.07 -6.47
C PHE A 24 -19.05 14.51 -6.38
N TYR A 25 -19.18 15.05 -5.16
CA TYR A 25 -19.68 16.39 -4.92
C TYR A 25 -18.62 17.24 -4.24
N ILE A 26 -18.64 18.55 -4.47
CA ILE A 26 -17.84 19.50 -3.69
C ILE A 26 -18.75 20.49 -2.96
N SER A 27 -18.33 20.91 -1.77
CA SER A 27 -19.07 21.87 -0.95
C SER A 27 -18.12 22.76 -0.15
N ALA A 28 -18.54 23.98 0.14
CA ALA A 28 -17.98 24.77 1.24
C ALA A 28 -18.79 24.43 2.50
N MET A 29 -18.12 23.84 3.49
CA MET A 29 -18.76 23.38 4.72
C MET A 29 -18.08 24.02 5.93
N LYS A 30 -18.84 24.39 6.96
CA LYS A 30 -18.25 24.85 8.21
C LYS A 30 -17.43 23.72 8.83
N SER A 31 -16.26 24.05 9.35
CA SER A 31 -15.36 23.09 10.00
C SER A 31 -16.05 22.35 11.15
N LYS A 32 -16.89 23.05 11.92
CA LYS A 32 -17.70 22.50 13.01
C LYS A 32 -18.73 21.51 12.52
N ASP A 33 -19.49 21.88 11.49
CA ASP A 33 -20.48 20.99 10.88
C ASP A 33 -19.82 19.71 10.36
N LEU A 34 -18.68 19.86 9.67
CA LEU A 34 -17.91 18.73 9.17
C LEU A 34 -17.36 17.86 10.32
N HIS A 35 -16.89 18.48 11.39
CA HIS A 35 -16.41 17.77 12.58
C HIS A 35 -17.55 17.01 13.28
N ASP A 36 -18.72 17.62 13.40
CA ASP A 36 -19.87 17.05 14.10
C ASP A 36 -20.49 15.85 13.37
N ILE A 37 -20.37 15.79 12.04
CA ILE A 37 -20.80 14.63 11.23
C ILE A 37 -19.71 13.57 11.02
N SER A 38 -18.45 13.91 11.31
CA SER A 38 -17.31 13.04 11.03
C SER A 38 -16.88 12.25 12.24
N VAL A 39 -16.49 10.99 12.03
CA VAL A 39 -15.76 10.25 13.05
C VAL A 39 -14.32 10.74 13.10
N VAL A 40 -14.03 11.65 14.02
CA VAL A 40 -12.64 12.12 14.27
C VAL A 40 -11.93 11.26 15.34
N ASP A 41 -12.68 10.61 16.24
CA ASP A 41 -12.12 9.77 17.32
C ASP A 41 -12.24 8.28 17.01
N VAL A 42 -11.07 7.63 16.91
CA VAL A 42 -10.77 6.24 16.51
C VAL A 42 -11.37 5.17 17.45
N ARG A 43 -12.11 5.58 18.49
CA ARG A 43 -12.61 4.69 19.55
C ARG A 43 -14.06 4.25 19.38
N ARG A 44 -14.80 4.76 18.40
CA ARG A 44 -16.27 4.54 18.29
C ARG A 44 -16.76 3.74 17.08
N LEU A 45 -15.88 3.34 16.15
CA LEU A 45 -16.25 2.51 14.98
C LEU A 45 -16.32 1.01 15.34
N LYS A 46 -17.29 0.28 14.76
CA LYS A 46 -17.54 -1.15 15.00
C LYS A 46 -16.30 -2.01 14.69
N ASP A 47 -16.09 -3.05 15.50
CA ASP A 47 -14.83 -3.80 15.57
C ASP A 47 -14.43 -4.56 14.28
N GLN A 48 -15.35 -4.89 13.37
CA GLN A 48 -15.02 -5.66 12.15
C GLN A 48 -14.44 -4.79 11.02
N ASP A 49 -15.04 -3.64 10.73
CA ASP A 49 -14.50 -2.70 9.74
C ASP A 49 -13.26 -1.97 10.30
N ARG A 50 -13.20 -1.77 11.63
CA ARG A 50 -12.03 -1.24 12.33
C ARG A 50 -10.79 -2.09 12.15
N GLU A 51 -10.91 -3.42 12.30
CA GLU A 51 -9.78 -4.31 12.06
C GLU A 51 -9.32 -4.16 10.62
N LEU A 52 -10.24 -4.16 9.65
CA LEU A 52 -9.88 -4.06 8.24
C LEU A 52 -9.27 -2.68 7.89
N GLU A 53 -9.89 -1.56 8.25
CA GLU A 53 -9.41 -0.21 7.93
C GLU A 53 -8.13 0.19 8.66
N SER A 54 -8.00 -0.17 9.94
CA SER A 54 -6.78 0.03 10.73
C SER A 54 -5.66 -0.87 10.23
N TYR A 55 -5.97 -2.12 9.89
CA TYR A 55 -5.04 -3.06 9.25
C TYR A 55 -4.64 -2.61 7.84
N LEU A 56 -5.54 -1.92 7.12
CA LEU A 56 -5.27 -1.35 5.79
C LEU A 56 -4.58 0.02 5.85
N GLY A 57 -4.41 0.60 7.03
CA GLY A 57 -3.78 1.91 7.25
C GLY A 57 -4.40 3.05 6.45
N ILE A 58 -5.67 2.90 6.05
CA ILE A 58 -6.47 3.94 5.39
C ILE A 58 -6.63 5.14 6.35
N GLN A 59 -6.67 4.87 7.66
CA GLN A 59 -6.60 5.89 8.70
C GLN A 59 -5.25 5.87 9.41
N ARG A 60 -4.59 7.04 9.51
CA ARG A 60 -3.36 7.18 10.31
C ARG A 60 -3.72 7.54 11.74
N PRO A 61 -2.99 7.04 12.75
CA PRO A 61 -3.07 7.64 14.08
C PRO A 61 -2.77 9.14 13.96
N LEU A 62 -3.60 9.96 14.62
CA LEU A 62 -3.40 11.41 14.69
C LEU A 62 -2.01 11.69 15.29
N ASP A 63 -1.24 12.51 14.58
CA ASP A 63 0.06 12.98 15.08
C ASP A 63 -0.21 14.25 15.87
N LEU A 64 -0.22 14.13 17.19
CA LEU A 64 -0.55 15.24 18.10
C LEU A 64 0.39 16.44 17.93
N LYS A 65 1.66 16.23 17.55
CA LYS A 65 2.59 17.34 17.28
C LYS A 65 2.15 18.11 16.05
N ARG A 66 1.79 17.39 14.98
CA ARG A 66 1.31 17.99 13.74
C ARG A 66 -0.03 18.71 13.94
N VAL A 67 -0.93 18.13 14.74
CA VAL A 67 -2.20 18.79 15.09
C VAL A 67 -1.92 20.12 15.81
N ALA A 68 -1.04 20.13 16.82
CA ALA A 68 -0.70 21.34 17.56
C ALA A 68 -0.03 22.43 16.68
N GLU A 69 0.82 22.03 15.72
CA GLU A 69 1.40 22.95 14.73
C GLU A 69 0.32 23.58 13.84
N ILE A 70 -0.65 22.78 13.39
CA ILE A 70 -1.76 23.27 12.57
C ILE A 70 -2.69 24.15 13.41
N GLU A 71 -3.02 23.77 14.65
CA GLU A 71 -3.83 24.59 15.57
C GLU A 71 -3.22 25.98 15.75
N LYS A 72 -1.89 26.05 15.93
CA LYS A 72 -1.17 27.32 16.00
C LYS A 72 -1.24 28.12 14.70
N TYR A 73 -1.15 27.44 13.54
CA TYR A 73 -1.26 28.10 12.23
C TYR A 73 -2.66 28.68 11.99
N VAL A 74 -3.73 27.96 12.38
CA VAL A 74 -5.11 28.41 12.13
C VAL A 74 -5.47 29.66 12.97
N GLN A 75 -4.74 29.93 14.06
CA GLN A 75 -4.86 31.19 14.82
C GLN A 75 -4.27 32.40 14.10
N ASP A 76 -3.51 32.20 13.01
CA ASP A 76 -2.99 33.28 12.17
C ASP A 76 -4.13 33.94 11.37
N PRO A 77 -4.30 35.27 11.41
CA PRO A 77 -5.28 35.98 10.59
C PRO A 77 -5.14 35.74 9.08
N GLU A 78 -3.96 35.31 8.60
CA GLU A 78 -3.71 34.96 7.20
C GLU A 78 -3.84 33.44 6.91
N ALA A 79 -4.35 32.66 7.87
CA ALA A 79 -4.52 31.22 7.70
C ALA A 79 -5.49 30.89 6.56
N SER A 80 -5.09 29.98 5.67
CA SER A 80 -5.94 29.52 4.58
C SER A 80 -5.75 28.03 4.30
N PHE A 81 -6.86 27.31 4.08
CA PHE A 81 -6.87 25.90 3.65
C PHE A 81 -7.48 25.76 2.26
N PRO A 82 -6.70 26.01 1.19
CA PRO A 82 -7.21 25.97 -0.18
C PRO A 82 -7.48 24.53 -0.68
N THR A 83 -6.87 23.52 -0.05
CA THR A 83 -7.00 22.13 -0.46
C THR A 83 -8.21 21.47 0.17
N ALA A 84 -8.92 20.62 -0.59
CA ALA A 84 -10.12 19.96 -0.09
C ALA A 84 -9.82 18.96 1.04
N ILE A 85 -10.75 18.82 1.98
CA ILE A 85 -10.87 17.64 2.87
C ILE A 85 -11.69 16.60 2.09
N ILE A 86 -11.22 15.36 2.07
CA ILE A 86 -11.88 14.29 1.30
C ILE A 86 -12.64 13.40 2.28
N ILE A 87 -13.94 13.25 2.06
CA ILE A 87 -14.81 12.40 2.88
C ILE A 87 -15.58 11.38 2.03
N SER A 88 -15.90 10.25 2.65
CA SER A 88 -16.84 9.25 2.17
C SER A 88 -18.07 9.25 3.06
N ILE A 89 -19.26 9.18 2.47
CA ILE A 89 -20.54 9.13 3.18
C ILE A 89 -21.32 7.92 2.66
N ASP A 90 -21.94 7.19 3.58
CA ASP A 90 -22.85 6.10 3.25
C ASP A 90 -24.08 6.63 2.50
N GLU A 91 -24.44 5.98 1.38
CA GLU A 91 -25.57 6.40 0.55
C GLU A 91 -26.91 6.44 1.31
N ARG A 92 -27.05 5.61 2.36
CA ARG A 92 -28.26 5.57 3.21
C ARG A 92 -28.49 6.86 3.99
N CYS A 93 -27.42 7.63 4.24
CA CYS A 93 -27.49 8.89 4.96
C CYS A 93 -27.72 10.09 4.04
N VAL A 94 -27.73 9.91 2.72
CA VAL A 94 -27.70 11.01 1.75
C VAL A 94 -29.03 11.16 1.02
N SER A 95 -29.57 12.37 1.04
CA SER A 95 -30.64 12.81 0.14
C SER A 95 -30.17 14.01 -0.65
N VAL A 96 -30.31 13.98 -1.97
CA VAL A 96 -29.99 15.12 -2.85
C VAL A 96 -31.27 15.61 -3.49
N ASN A 97 -31.46 16.93 -3.54
CA ASN A 97 -32.62 17.50 -4.20
C ASN A 97 -32.58 17.32 -5.72
N SER A 98 -33.71 17.53 -6.39
CA SER A 98 -33.87 17.22 -7.82
C SER A 98 -32.95 18.00 -8.77
N ASP A 99 -32.48 19.18 -8.35
CA ASP A 99 -31.57 20.01 -9.14
C ASP A 99 -30.08 19.74 -8.86
N LEU A 100 -29.77 18.80 -7.96
CA LEU A 100 -28.42 18.42 -7.54
C LEU A 100 -27.60 19.57 -6.94
N THR A 101 -28.25 20.57 -6.35
CA THR A 101 -27.59 21.74 -5.74
C THR A 101 -27.54 21.70 -4.22
N VAL A 102 -28.35 20.88 -3.57
CA VAL A 102 -28.42 20.75 -2.12
C VAL A 102 -28.37 19.28 -1.72
N MET A 103 -27.44 18.94 -0.84
CA MET A 103 -27.33 17.65 -0.19
C MET A 103 -27.79 17.78 1.26
N THR A 104 -28.65 16.87 1.68
CA THR A 104 -29.12 16.72 3.06
C THR A 104 -28.60 15.39 3.61
N LEU A 105 -27.88 15.47 4.74
CA LEU A 105 -27.42 14.30 5.48
C LEU A 105 -28.35 14.04 6.66
N THR A 106 -28.78 12.79 6.80
CA THR A 106 -29.68 12.35 7.86
C THR A 106 -29.16 11.04 8.47
N PRO A 107 -29.16 10.89 9.80
CA PRO A 107 -28.81 9.63 10.45
C PRO A 107 -29.67 8.47 9.91
N TRP A 108 -29.06 7.29 9.78
CA TRP A 108 -29.77 6.09 9.35
C TRP A 108 -30.07 5.20 10.55
N VAL A 109 -31.31 4.74 10.67
CA VAL A 109 -31.74 3.80 11.71
C VAL A 109 -32.24 2.53 11.04
N SER A 110 -31.62 1.41 11.38
CA SER A 110 -31.98 0.08 10.90
C SER A 110 -33.24 -0.44 11.59
N SER A 111 -34.02 -1.26 10.87
CA SER A 111 -35.23 -1.89 11.42
C SER A 111 -34.95 -3.06 12.38
N GLU A 112 -33.70 -3.55 12.45
CA GLU A 112 -33.28 -4.69 13.28
C GLU A 112 -32.36 -4.25 14.43
N ASN A 113 -32.93 -4.05 15.62
CA ASN A 113 -32.25 -3.89 16.92
C ASN A 113 -30.98 -2.99 16.95
N GLY A 114 -30.87 -1.99 16.07
CA GLY A 114 -29.82 -0.97 16.10
C GLY A 114 -28.41 -1.47 15.75
N ILE A 115 -28.28 -2.68 15.20
CA ILE A 115 -26.97 -3.27 14.88
C ILE A 115 -26.33 -2.55 13.69
N ASP A 116 -27.11 -1.89 12.82
CA ASP A 116 -26.62 -1.21 11.62
C ASP A 116 -26.98 0.28 11.55
N ASP A 117 -27.20 0.91 12.71
CA ASP A 117 -27.49 2.34 12.79
C ASP A 117 -26.24 3.18 12.49
N ILE A 118 -26.44 4.27 11.76
CA ILE A 118 -25.45 5.31 11.50
C ILE A 118 -25.90 6.57 12.22
N LYS A 119 -25.16 6.96 13.26
CA LYS A 119 -25.45 8.17 14.03
C LYS A 119 -25.03 9.42 13.27
N PHE A 120 -25.56 10.57 13.68
CA PHE A 120 -25.17 11.87 13.13
C PHE A 120 -23.64 12.06 13.11
N SER A 121 -22.97 11.74 14.22
CA SER A 121 -21.51 11.83 14.35
C SER A 121 -20.70 10.75 13.61
N GLU A 122 -21.37 9.87 12.88
CA GLU A 122 -20.79 8.72 12.18
C GLU A 122 -21.12 8.72 10.68
N MET A 123 -21.74 9.79 10.16
CA MET A 123 -22.19 9.85 8.76
C MET A 123 -21.02 10.03 7.79
N ALA A 124 -19.94 10.70 8.20
CA ALA A 124 -18.79 10.98 7.34
C ALA A 124 -17.51 10.28 7.82
N HIS A 125 -16.85 9.60 6.89
CA HIS A 125 -15.52 9.02 7.04
C HIS A 125 -14.49 9.89 6.35
N VAL A 126 -13.50 10.39 7.09
CA VAL A 126 -12.44 11.25 6.53
C VAL A 126 -11.37 10.38 5.86
N ILE A 127 -11.28 10.47 4.53
CA ILE A 127 -10.25 9.78 3.72
C ILE A 127 -8.93 10.58 3.75
N ASP A 128 -9.01 11.91 3.65
CA ASP A 128 -7.84 12.79 3.73
C ASP A 128 -8.19 14.13 4.39
N GLY A 129 -7.23 14.70 5.12
CA GLY A 129 -7.42 15.94 5.87
C GLY A 129 -7.72 15.77 7.36
N GLN A 130 -7.61 14.55 7.90
CA GLN A 130 -7.88 14.26 9.33
C GLN A 130 -7.15 15.18 10.33
N HIS A 131 -5.87 15.52 10.11
CA HIS A 131 -5.14 16.44 11.01
C HIS A 131 -5.63 17.88 10.91
N ARG A 132 -6.12 18.30 9.74
CA ARG A 132 -6.69 19.64 9.53
C ARG A 132 -8.04 19.75 10.21
N LEU A 133 -8.90 18.74 10.05
CA LEU A 133 -10.20 18.69 10.72
C LEU A 133 -10.03 18.64 12.25
N ALA A 134 -9.10 17.81 12.74
CA ALA A 134 -8.82 17.71 14.18
C ALA A 134 -8.29 19.03 14.76
N ALA A 135 -7.41 19.74 14.04
CA ALA A 135 -6.90 21.04 14.48
C ALA A 135 -7.98 22.14 14.48
N LEU A 136 -8.99 22.01 13.62
CA LEU A 136 -10.11 22.94 13.58
C LEU A 136 -11.17 22.68 14.66
N ALA A 137 -11.11 21.55 15.38
CA ALA A 137 -12.08 21.20 16.42
C ALA A 137 -12.13 22.21 17.57
N ASN A 138 -10.99 22.85 17.88
CA ASN A 138 -10.86 23.85 18.94
C ASN A 138 -10.82 25.29 18.40
N TYR A 139 -11.13 25.51 17.12
CA TYR A 139 -11.11 26.84 16.55
C TYR A 139 -12.24 27.68 17.13
N TYR A 140 -11.89 28.86 17.66
CA TYR A 140 -12.80 29.68 18.47
C TYR A 140 -13.94 30.34 17.67
N GLU A 141 -13.79 30.45 16.35
CA GLU A 141 -14.82 31.06 15.48
C GLU A 141 -15.60 30.00 14.70
N ASP A 142 -16.92 29.98 14.87
CA ASP A 142 -17.86 29.03 14.24
C ASP A 142 -18.01 29.20 12.69
N ASN A 143 -17.17 30.01 12.05
CA ASN A 143 -17.31 30.44 10.65
C ASN A 143 -16.17 29.98 9.72
N PHE A 144 -15.23 29.15 10.18
CA PHE A 144 -14.16 28.65 9.31
C PHE A 144 -14.72 27.64 8.32
N GLU A 145 -14.87 28.03 7.05
CA GLU A 145 -15.31 27.13 5.98
C GLU A 145 -14.13 26.38 5.37
N VAL A 146 -14.35 25.11 5.08
CA VAL A 146 -13.40 24.24 4.38
C VAL A 146 -14.01 23.77 3.07
N ASN A 147 -13.16 23.67 2.04
CA ASN A 147 -13.50 22.96 0.82
C ASN A 147 -13.58 21.46 1.13
N VAL A 148 -14.69 20.81 0.78
CA VAL A 148 -14.92 19.39 1.02
C VAL A 148 -15.22 18.69 -0.30
N SER A 149 -14.51 17.60 -0.58
CA SER A 149 -14.83 16.64 -1.63
C SER A 149 -15.56 15.45 -1.00
N ILE A 150 -16.80 15.21 -1.45
CA ILE A 150 -17.76 14.28 -0.86
C ILE A 150 -18.02 13.15 -1.84
N PHE A 151 -17.64 11.96 -1.47
CA PHE A 151 -17.98 10.75 -2.20
C PHE A 151 -19.11 10.01 -1.49
N VAL A 152 -20.10 9.55 -2.26
CA VAL A 152 -21.29 8.88 -1.74
C VAL A 152 -21.28 7.42 -2.17
N GLY A 153 -21.44 6.50 -1.22
CA GLY A 153 -21.54 5.06 -1.51
C GLY A 153 -20.26 4.45 -2.07
N MET A 154 -19.09 5.02 -1.75
CA MET A 154 -17.81 4.52 -2.25
C MET A 154 -17.42 3.18 -1.62
N ASP A 155 -17.10 2.19 -2.46
CA ASP A 155 -16.57 0.92 -1.97
C ASP A 155 -15.14 1.08 -1.40
N ILE A 156 -14.74 0.17 -0.49
CA ILE A 156 -13.44 0.22 0.19
C ILE A 156 -12.26 0.21 -0.80
N SER A 157 -12.42 -0.42 -1.97
CA SER A 157 -11.39 -0.49 -3.01
C SER A 157 -11.15 0.89 -3.65
N ASP A 158 -12.22 1.63 -3.93
CA ASP A 158 -12.11 2.97 -4.48
C ASP A 158 -11.55 3.93 -3.42
N GLN A 159 -11.92 3.77 -2.14
CA GLN A 159 -11.37 4.58 -1.03
C GLN A 159 -9.87 4.37 -0.91
N ALA A 160 -9.42 3.12 -0.94
CA ALA A 160 -8.02 2.74 -0.98
C ALA A 160 -7.27 3.30 -2.20
N THR A 161 -7.93 3.34 -3.36
CA THR A 161 -7.36 3.88 -4.61
C THR A 161 -7.19 5.39 -4.54
N ILE A 162 -8.17 6.13 -4.02
CA ILE A 162 -8.06 7.58 -3.82
C ILE A 162 -6.98 7.88 -2.80
N PHE A 163 -7.04 7.23 -1.64
CA PHE A 163 -6.04 7.40 -0.58
C PHE A 163 -4.62 7.15 -1.09
N SER A 164 -4.41 6.03 -1.79
CA SER A 164 -3.09 5.69 -2.33
C SER A 164 -2.67 6.66 -3.43
N THR A 165 -3.54 7.05 -4.36
CA THR A 165 -3.18 7.93 -5.49
C THR A 165 -2.86 9.35 -5.03
N VAL A 166 -3.69 9.93 -4.15
CA VAL A 166 -3.49 11.29 -3.61
C VAL A 166 -2.21 11.36 -2.79
N ASN A 167 -1.96 10.36 -1.93
CA ASN A 167 -0.79 10.37 -1.06
C ASN A 167 0.50 9.83 -1.70
N LEU A 168 0.44 8.93 -2.70
CA LEU A 168 1.64 8.44 -3.42
C LEU A 168 2.30 9.57 -4.21
N ALA A 169 1.50 10.46 -4.80
CA ALA A 169 2.00 11.67 -5.46
C ALA A 169 2.63 12.65 -4.47
N GLN A 170 2.15 12.67 -3.22
CA GLN A 170 2.62 13.52 -2.12
C GLN A 170 3.47 12.73 -1.09
N THR A 171 4.44 11.93 -1.57
CA THR A 171 5.63 11.39 -0.86
C THR A 171 5.52 10.80 0.56
N LYS A 172 4.34 10.61 1.19
CA LYS A 172 4.24 10.21 2.61
C LYS A 172 3.27 9.07 2.92
N VAL A 173 2.92 8.21 1.96
CA VAL A 173 2.38 6.86 2.25
C VAL A 173 3.50 5.83 2.23
N ASN A 174 3.53 4.97 3.26
CA ASN A 174 4.44 3.82 3.27
C ASN A 174 4.11 2.94 2.05
N LYS A 175 5.07 2.76 1.14
CA LYS A 175 4.88 1.94 -0.07
C LYS A 175 4.35 0.54 0.23
N SER A 176 4.73 -0.06 1.35
CA SER A 176 4.25 -1.40 1.74
C SER A 176 2.73 -1.38 1.91
N LEU A 177 2.22 -0.35 2.58
CA LEU A 177 0.80 -0.13 2.77
C LEU A 177 0.07 0.10 1.45
N ALA A 178 0.63 0.93 0.56
CA ALA A 178 0.05 1.13 -0.76
C ALA A 178 -0.07 -0.20 -1.54
N TYR A 179 0.92 -1.08 -1.44
CA TYR A 179 0.87 -2.41 -2.05
C TYR A 179 -0.20 -3.32 -1.44
N ASP A 180 -0.38 -3.29 -0.13
CA ASP A 180 -1.48 -4.00 0.53
C ASP A 180 -2.85 -3.48 0.06
N LEU A 181 -3.01 -2.16 -0.06
CA LEU A 181 -4.24 -1.54 -0.61
C LEU A 181 -4.51 -1.95 -2.06
N PHE A 182 -3.49 -2.07 -2.91
CA PHE A 182 -3.66 -2.53 -4.29
C PHE A 182 -4.18 -3.98 -4.42
N SER A 183 -4.11 -4.78 -3.35
CA SER A 183 -4.68 -6.13 -3.37
C SER A 183 -6.21 -6.12 -3.54
N TYR A 184 -6.87 -5.04 -3.08
CA TYR A 184 -8.33 -4.86 -3.14
C TYR A 184 -8.82 -4.38 -4.50
N ALA A 185 -7.95 -3.80 -5.33
CA ALA A 185 -8.32 -3.36 -6.67
C ALA A 185 -8.87 -4.53 -7.49
N LYS A 186 -10.03 -4.35 -8.14
CA LYS A 186 -10.68 -5.39 -8.97
C LYS A 186 -9.78 -5.80 -10.15
N SER A 187 -9.14 -4.83 -10.79
CA SER A 187 -8.26 -5.05 -11.95
C SER A 187 -6.89 -5.63 -11.56
N ARG A 188 -6.39 -6.54 -12.39
CA ARG A 188 -5.00 -7.04 -12.32
C ARG A 188 -4.00 -5.91 -12.55
N SER A 189 -2.83 -6.01 -11.92
CA SER A 189 -1.71 -5.08 -12.13
C SER A 189 -0.36 -5.73 -11.77
N PRO A 190 0.76 -5.21 -12.28
CA PRO A 190 2.09 -5.66 -11.86
C PRO A 190 2.31 -5.53 -10.34
N GLN A 191 1.79 -4.46 -9.73
CA GLN A 191 1.82 -4.23 -8.28
C GLN A 191 1.09 -5.35 -7.53
N LYS A 192 -0.14 -5.66 -7.95
CA LYS A 192 -0.98 -6.71 -7.32
C LYS A 192 -0.34 -8.09 -7.47
N THR A 193 0.24 -8.39 -8.62
CA THR A 193 0.96 -9.65 -8.88
C THR A 193 2.18 -9.80 -7.96
N ALA A 194 3.05 -8.78 -7.92
CA ALA A 194 4.24 -8.82 -7.08
C ALA A 194 3.90 -8.84 -5.58
N HIS A 195 2.83 -8.14 -5.18
CA HIS A 195 2.29 -8.23 -3.82
C HIS A 195 1.79 -9.64 -3.49
N PHE A 196 1.00 -10.26 -4.37
CA PHE A 196 0.51 -11.63 -4.19
C PHE A 196 1.66 -12.62 -4.00
N VAL A 197 2.71 -12.53 -4.84
CA VAL A 197 3.92 -13.35 -4.71
C VAL A 197 4.59 -13.12 -3.35
N ALA A 198 4.75 -11.87 -2.91
CA ALA A 198 5.31 -11.57 -1.59
C ALA A 198 4.51 -12.23 -0.46
N VAL A 199 3.18 -12.11 -0.48
CA VAL A 199 2.29 -12.69 0.54
C VAL A 199 2.33 -14.23 0.52
N ALA A 200 2.32 -14.84 -0.67
CA ALA A 200 2.39 -16.28 -0.83
C ALA A 200 3.70 -16.84 -0.23
N LEU A 201 4.83 -16.20 -0.52
CA LEU A 201 6.14 -16.61 -0.02
C LEU A 201 6.34 -16.31 1.46
N ASP A 202 5.74 -15.27 2.01
CA ASP A 202 5.81 -14.99 3.46
C ASP A 202 4.99 -16.00 4.29
N ARG A 203 3.86 -16.50 3.74
CA ARG A 203 2.95 -17.41 4.46
C ARG A 203 3.33 -18.88 4.35
N ASN A 204 4.01 -19.28 3.28
CA ASN A 204 4.35 -20.68 3.04
C ASN A 204 5.52 -21.14 3.91
N ILE A 205 5.32 -22.14 4.78
CA ILE A 205 6.36 -22.68 5.68
C ILE A 205 7.57 -23.28 4.94
N ARG A 206 7.39 -23.70 3.69
CA ARG A 206 8.48 -24.24 2.83
C ARG A 206 9.19 -23.15 2.03
N SER A 207 8.74 -21.90 2.12
CA SER A 207 9.37 -20.78 1.42
C SER A 207 10.59 -20.29 2.22
N PRO A 208 11.68 -19.90 1.53
CA PRO A 208 12.84 -19.29 2.18
C PRO A 208 12.50 -17.95 2.83
N PHE A 209 11.35 -17.35 2.49
CA PHE A 209 10.83 -16.09 3.04
C PHE A 209 9.80 -16.26 4.15
N TYR A 210 9.54 -17.48 4.64
CA TYR A 210 8.53 -17.71 5.67
C TYR A 210 8.72 -16.78 6.89
N LYS A 211 7.74 -15.91 7.14
CA LYS A 211 7.75 -14.88 8.19
C LYS A 211 8.93 -13.87 8.13
N ARG A 212 9.58 -13.69 6.98
CA ARG A 212 10.70 -12.76 6.80
C ARG A 212 10.31 -11.42 6.18
N ILE A 213 9.10 -11.32 5.61
CA ILE A 213 8.65 -10.11 4.93
C ILE A 213 7.81 -9.27 5.89
N LYS A 214 8.33 -8.09 6.26
CA LYS A 214 7.63 -7.07 7.04
C LYS A 214 6.51 -6.45 6.18
N ARG A 215 5.26 -6.75 6.53
CA ARG A 215 4.06 -6.21 5.86
C ARG A 215 3.60 -4.92 6.52
N LEU A 216 2.84 -4.08 5.80
CA LEU A 216 2.26 -2.81 6.31
C LEU A 216 3.25 -1.75 6.83
N GLY A 217 4.56 -2.01 6.77
CA GLY A 217 5.59 -1.06 7.19
C GLY A 217 5.84 -0.99 8.71
N ILE A 218 5.15 -1.81 9.50
CA ILE A 218 5.36 -1.97 10.95
C ILE A 218 5.77 -3.42 11.24
N ALA A 219 6.41 -3.66 12.39
CA ALA A 219 6.74 -5.02 12.79
C ALA A 219 5.44 -5.80 13.08
N THR A 220 5.29 -7.01 12.54
CA THR A 220 4.10 -7.82 12.80
C THR A 220 4.13 -8.33 14.24
N PRO A 221 3.08 -8.10 15.08
CA PRO A 221 3.04 -8.60 16.45
C PRO A 221 3.27 -10.13 16.51
N GLY A 222 4.13 -10.57 17.42
CA GLY A 222 4.46 -11.99 17.58
C GLY A 222 5.38 -12.59 16.51
N ARG A 223 5.92 -11.79 15.59
CA ARG A 223 6.98 -12.22 14.65
C ARG A 223 8.32 -11.58 15.01
N THR A 224 9.38 -12.37 14.93
CA THR A 224 10.77 -11.92 15.03
C THR A 224 11.50 -12.29 13.73
N GLY A 225 12.47 -11.47 13.32
CA GLY A 225 13.27 -11.76 12.11
C GLY A 225 12.67 -11.28 10.78
N GLU A 226 11.81 -10.25 10.79
CA GLU A 226 11.34 -9.59 9.57
C GLU A 226 12.45 -8.69 9.00
N THR A 227 13.30 -9.26 8.14
CA THR A 227 14.52 -8.63 7.63
C THR A 227 14.33 -7.83 6.33
N ILE A 228 13.22 -8.06 5.61
CA ILE A 228 12.92 -7.43 4.31
C ILE A 228 11.55 -6.76 4.39
N SER A 229 11.42 -5.53 3.90
CA SER A 229 10.11 -4.88 3.77
C SER A 229 9.36 -5.37 2.52
N GLN A 230 8.03 -5.44 2.60
CA GLN A 230 7.17 -5.74 1.46
C GLN A 230 7.43 -4.79 0.29
N ALA A 231 7.59 -3.49 0.53
CA ALA A 231 7.95 -2.54 -0.53
C ALA A 231 9.26 -2.92 -1.24
N THR A 232 10.29 -3.34 -0.51
CA THR A 232 11.56 -3.78 -1.11
C THR A 232 11.37 -5.02 -1.97
N PHE A 233 10.58 -5.99 -1.50
CA PHE A 233 10.29 -7.21 -2.25
C PHE A 233 9.52 -6.90 -3.53
N VAL A 234 8.42 -6.16 -3.41
CA VAL A 234 7.55 -5.80 -4.52
C VAL A 234 8.29 -4.96 -5.56
N ASP A 235 9.04 -3.93 -5.13
CA ASP A 235 9.82 -3.07 -6.04
C ASP A 235 10.88 -3.88 -6.81
N ALA A 236 11.51 -4.87 -6.17
CA ALA A 236 12.53 -5.69 -6.83
C ALA A 236 11.92 -6.68 -7.84
N LEU A 237 10.81 -7.32 -7.48
CA LEU A 237 10.13 -8.28 -8.37
C LEU A 237 9.44 -7.58 -9.54
N MET A 238 8.82 -6.42 -9.30
CA MET A 238 8.06 -5.69 -10.31
C MET A 238 8.92 -5.24 -11.51
N ARG A 239 10.22 -4.98 -11.29
CA ARG A 239 11.19 -4.68 -12.36
C ARG A 239 11.36 -5.81 -13.38
N PHE A 240 10.98 -7.04 -13.02
CA PHE A 240 10.99 -8.19 -13.92
C PHE A 240 9.64 -8.44 -14.60
N ILE A 241 8.60 -7.69 -14.22
CA ILE A 241 7.23 -7.83 -14.73
C ILE A 241 6.87 -6.69 -15.69
N SER A 242 7.29 -5.45 -15.41
CA SER A 242 6.89 -4.29 -16.20
C SER A 242 7.93 -3.17 -16.16
N ASP A 243 8.09 -2.49 -17.31
CA ASP A 243 8.85 -1.25 -17.43
C ASP A 243 8.04 -0.01 -17.04
N ASP A 244 6.71 -0.07 -17.18
CA ASP A 244 5.79 0.97 -16.76
C ASP A 244 4.58 0.35 -16.02
N PRO A 245 4.75 0.03 -14.73
CA PRO A 245 3.71 -0.60 -13.93
C PRO A 245 2.45 0.24 -13.80
N ILE A 246 2.55 1.57 -13.92
CA ILE A 246 1.41 2.48 -13.81
C ILE A 246 0.59 2.41 -15.08
N LYS A 247 1.24 2.48 -16.25
CA LYS A 247 0.56 2.33 -17.55
C LYS A 247 -0.12 0.98 -17.67
N ASP A 248 0.55 -0.12 -17.33
CA ASP A 248 -0.04 -1.45 -17.40
C ASP A 248 -1.29 -1.57 -16.53
N ARG A 249 -1.26 -1.01 -15.32
CA ARG A 249 -2.43 -0.96 -14.42
C ARG A 249 -3.57 -0.18 -15.06
N ILE A 250 -3.31 0.98 -15.65
CA ILE A 250 -4.32 1.81 -16.31
C ILE A 250 -4.91 1.08 -17.52
N ASP A 251 -4.08 0.43 -18.35
CA ASP A 251 -4.52 -0.31 -19.51
C ASP A 251 -5.43 -1.49 -19.08
N LEU A 252 -5.01 -2.29 -18.11
CA LEU A 252 -5.79 -3.41 -17.58
C LEU A 252 -7.10 -2.97 -16.92
N ALA A 253 -7.08 -1.87 -16.15
CA ALA A 253 -8.30 -1.29 -15.57
C ALA A 253 -9.30 -0.83 -16.63
N ARG A 254 -8.82 -0.48 -17.84
CA ARG A 254 -9.65 -0.11 -19.01
C ARG A 254 -9.98 -1.31 -19.90
N GLY A 255 -9.68 -2.53 -19.48
CA GLY A 255 -9.88 -3.74 -20.29
C GLY A 255 -8.96 -3.84 -21.52
N LYS A 256 -7.87 -3.06 -21.57
CA LYS A 256 -6.87 -3.12 -22.63
C LYS A 256 -5.75 -4.08 -22.24
N MET A 257 -5.31 -4.88 -23.21
CA MET A 257 -4.14 -5.72 -23.01
C MET A 257 -2.86 -4.88 -22.94
N PRO A 258 -1.97 -5.14 -21.97
CA PRO A 258 -0.66 -4.52 -21.90
C PRO A 258 0.21 -4.81 -23.12
N ASN A 259 1.28 -4.03 -23.32
CA ASN A 259 2.17 -4.21 -24.47
C ASN A 259 2.77 -5.63 -24.51
N LEU A 260 2.62 -6.29 -25.66
CA LEU A 260 3.12 -7.64 -25.96
C LEU A 260 4.56 -7.63 -26.49
N ILE A 261 5.04 -6.47 -26.97
CA ILE A 261 6.42 -6.30 -27.42
C ILE A 261 7.22 -5.72 -26.25
N TYR A 262 8.20 -6.48 -25.77
CA TYR A 262 9.04 -6.10 -24.64
C TYR A 262 10.40 -6.80 -24.71
N ASP A 263 11.39 -6.28 -23.97
CA ASP A 263 12.68 -6.94 -23.81
C ASP A 263 12.54 -8.12 -22.83
N GLU A 264 12.55 -9.35 -23.37
CA GLU A 264 12.41 -10.57 -22.57
C GLU A 264 13.64 -10.87 -21.70
N ASN A 265 14.80 -10.28 -21.98
CA ASN A 265 15.95 -10.39 -21.08
C ASN A 265 15.75 -9.50 -19.87
N LYS A 266 15.15 -8.31 -20.05
CA LYS A 266 14.85 -7.40 -18.95
C LYS A 266 13.66 -7.88 -18.12
N LEU A 267 12.52 -8.15 -18.77
CA LEU A 267 11.27 -8.49 -18.13
C LEU A 267 11.02 -10.00 -18.13
N ILE A 268 11.87 -10.74 -17.41
CA ILE A 268 11.89 -12.20 -17.40
C ILE A 268 10.56 -12.85 -16.94
N PHE A 269 9.72 -12.12 -16.20
CA PHE A 269 8.43 -12.59 -15.71
C PHE A 269 7.23 -12.00 -16.44
N ARG A 270 7.45 -11.14 -17.45
CA ARG A 270 6.37 -10.51 -18.22
C ARG A 270 5.41 -11.52 -18.83
N ARG A 271 5.95 -12.59 -19.42
CA ARG A 271 5.14 -13.63 -20.06
C ARG A 271 4.22 -14.32 -19.05
N PHE A 272 4.72 -14.67 -17.87
CA PHE A 272 3.90 -15.29 -16.82
C PHE A 272 2.82 -14.32 -16.34
N PHE A 273 3.17 -13.03 -16.16
CA PHE A 273 2.21 -12.01 -15.79
C PHE A 273 1.06 -11.88 -16.80
N LEU A 274 1.37 -11.84 -18.10
CA LEU A 274 0.38 -11.75 -19.18
C LEU A 274 -0.48 -13.02 -19.31
N GLN A 275 0.02 -14.16 -18.86
CA GLN A 275 -0.68 -15.45 -18.85
C GLN A 275 -1.37 -15.76 -17.52
N GLU A 276 -1.37 -14.81 -16.57
CA GLU A 276 -1.95 -14.98 -15.22
C GLU A 276 -1.31 -16.13 -14.40
N LYS A 277 -0.04 -16.41 -14.66
CA LYS A 277 0.76 -17.48 -14.06
C LYS A 277 1.57 -16.99 -12.85
N ASP A 278 0.88 -16.47 -11.86
CA ASP A 278 1.50 -15.87 -10.67
C ASP A 278 2.20 -16.90 -9.78
N VAL A 279 1.65 -18.13 -9.77
CA VAL A 279 2.21 -19.26 -9.02
C VAL A 279 3.59 -19.62 -9.54
N GLU A 280 3.79 -19.60 -10.86
CA GLU A 280 5.05 -19.90 -11.51
C GLU A 280 6.12 -18.85 -11.18
N ILE A 281 5.74 -17.57 -11.12
CA ILE A 281 6.63 -16.51 -10.64
C ILE A 281 7.06 -16.80 -9.19
N ALA A 282 6.10 -17.13 -8.32
CA ALA A 282 6.40 -17.45 -6.92
C ALA A 282 7.30 -18.68 -6.77
N VAL A 283 7.06 -19.74 -7.56
CA VAL A 283 7.88 -20.97 -7.56
C VAL A 283 9.30 -20.67 -8.00
N ILE A 284 9.50 -19.91 -9.09
CA ILE A 284 10.84 -19.56 -9.58
C ILE A 284 11.61 -18.75 -8.54
N VAL A 285 10.98 -17.72 -7.96
CA VAL A 285 11.61 -16.91 -6.90
C VAL A 285 11.92 -17.76 -5.66
N SER A 286 10.99 -18.63 -5.24
CA SER A 286 11.21 -19.54 -4.11
C SER A 286 12.36 -20.51 -4.38
N ASN A 287 12.43 -21.11 -5.56
CA ASN A 287 13.46 -22.07 -5.92
C ASN A 287 14.85 -21.43 -5.91
N PHE A 288 14.96 -20.22 -6.46
CA PHE A 288 16.20 -19.46 -6.44
C PHE A 288 16.66 -19.16 -5.01
N TYR A 289 15.78 -18.66 -4.14
CA TYR A 289 16.18 -18.36 -2.76
C TYR A 289 16.38 -19.60 -1.89
N ASN A 290 15.76 -20.73 -2.22
CA ASN A 290 16.10 -22.01 -1.61
C ASN A 290 17.51 -22.47 -2.03
N ALA A 291 17.93 -22.18 -3.26
CA ALA A 291 19.30 -22.44 -3.70
C ALA A 291 20.33 -21.53 -3.00
N VAL A 292 19.94 -20.28 -2.72
CA VAL A 292 20.71 -19.33 -1.89
C VAL A 292 20.82 -19.85 -0.45
N ASP A 293 19.72 -20.26 0.19
CA ASP A 293 19.75 -20.86 1.55
C ASP A 293 20.59 -22.14 1.59
N LYS A 294 20.59 -22.93 0.51
CA LYS A 294 21.44 -24.13 0.38
C LYS A 294 22.93 -23.80 0.29
N LYS A 295 23.31 -22.68 -0.36
CA LYS A 295 24.72 -22.25 -0.46
C LYS A 295 25.20 -21.53 0.80
N TRP A 296 24.38 -20.64 1.36
CA TRP A 296 24.73 -19.78 2.50
C TRP A 296 23.69 -19.90 3.63
N PRO A 297 23.58 -21.09 4.27
CA PRO A 297 22.54 -21.36 5.25
C PRO A 297 22.69 -20.53 6.53
N LYS A 298 23.92 -20.18 6.93
CA LYS A 298 24.15 -19.40 8.16
C LYS A 298 23.78 -17.94 7.91
N ALA A 299 24.33 -17.33 6.87
CA ALA A 299 24.08 -15.94 6.49
C ALA A 299 22.61 -15.71 6.10
N TRP A 300 21.94 -16.70 5.50
CA TRP A 300 20.51 -16.60 5.20
C TRP A 300 19.63 -16.68 6.46
N LYS A 301 19.95 -17.56 7.41
CA LYS A 301 19.13 -17.77 8.62
C LYS A 301 19.46 -16.84 9.77
N SER A 302 20.60 -16.17 9.72
CA SER A 302 21.07 -15.27 10.77
C SER A 302 20.10 -14.14 11.10
N LEU A 303 20.05 -13.79 12.38
CA LEU A 303 19.35 -12.61 12.89
C LEU A 303 20.34 -11.50 13.29
N GLU A 304 21.64 -11.74 13.16
CA GLU A 304 22.70 -10.82 13.58
C GLU A 304 22.68 -9.54 12.74
N THR A 305 22.80 -8.40 13.41
CA THR A 305 22.74 -7.07 12.79
C THR A 305 23.81 -6.82 11.73
N GLY A 306 24.92 -7.55 11.77
CA GLY A 306 26.03 -7.44 10.83
C GLY A 306 25.83 -8.20 9.52
N ASP A 307 24.93 -9.18 9.46
CA ASP A 307 24.73 -10.00 8.26
C ASP A 307 23.83 -9.31 7.24
N ILE A 308 24.20 -9.39 5.96
CA ILE A 308 23.55 -8.61 4.90
C ILE A 308 22.69 -9.45 3.95
N LEU A 309 22.91 -10.77 3.87
CA LEU A 309 22.36 -11.63 2.82
C LEU A 309 20.82 -11.66 2.84
N ASN A 310 20.23 -11.85 4.02
CA ASN A 310 18.79 -11.90 4.21
C ASN A 310 18.14 -10.53 4.44
N ARG A 311 18.90 -9.44 4.34
CA ARG A 311 18.43 -8.06 4.49
C ARG A 311 18.24 -7.40 3.12
N THR A 312 17.76 -6.16 3.11
CA THR A 312 17.48 -5.36 1.90
C THR A 312 18.61 -5.40 0.86
N ASN A 313 19.86 -5.23 1.29
CA ASN A 313 21.02 -5.18 0.38
C ASN A 313 21.29 -6.53 -0.29
N GLY A 314 21.41 -7.60 0.50
CA GLY A 314 21.61 -8.96 -0.02
C GLY A 314 20.45 -9.40 -0.90
N PHE A 315 19.21 -9.16 -0.45
CA PHE A 315 18.02 -9.46 -1.23
C PHE A 315 18.02 -8.77 -2.60
N ARG A 316 18.26 -7.45 -2.68
CA ARG A 316 18.26 -6.73 -3.96
C ARG A 316 19.39 -7.16 -4.88
N ALA A 317 20.58 -7.41 -4.34
CA ALA A 317 21.70 -7.94 -5.11
C ALA A 317 21.36 -9.31 -5.71
N LEU A 318 20.81 -10.21 -4.90
CA LEU A 318 20.39 -11.54 -5.31
C LEU A 318 19.22 -11.52 -6.30
N MET A 319 18.26 -10.59 -6.19
CA MET A 319 17.23 -10.41 -7.22
C MET A 319 17.84 -10.04 -8.58
N ARG A 320 18.90 -9.23 -8.61
CA ARG A 320 19.63 -8.93 -9.85
C ARG A 320 20.37 -10.15 -10.37
N VAL A 321 20.95 -10.98 -9.49
CA VAL A 321 21.57 -12.26 -9.87
C VAL A 321 20.54 -13.24 -10.43
N LEU A 322 19.35 -13.35 -9.83
CA LEU A 322 18.22 -14.12 -10.36
C LEU A 322 17.92 -13.72 -11.81
N GLY A 323 17.91 -12.41 -12.08
CA GLY A 323 17.77 -11.88 -13.44
C GLY A 323 18.77 -12.47 -14.44
N LEU A 324 20.04 -12.57 -14.06
CA LEU A 324 21.10 -13.13 -14.91
C LEU A 324 20.99 -14.64 -15.07
N VAL A 325 20.88 -15.36 -13.95
CA VAL A 325 20.88 -16.82 -13.92
C VAL A 325 19.65 -17.38 -14.60
N TYR A 326 18.47 -16.78 -14.38
CA TYR A 326 17.24 -17.23 -15.00
C TYR A 326 17.25 -17.07 -16.53
N ARG A 327 17.89 -16.01 -17.06
CA ARG A 327 18.07 -15.86 -18.52
C ARG A 327 18.87 -17.01 -19.09
N ASP A 328 19.96 -17.39 -18.42
CA ASP A 328 20.83 -18.48 -18.87
C ASP A 328 20.12 -19.84 -18.80
N ILE A 329 19.43 -20.14 -17.68
CA ILE A 329 18.57 -21.33 -17.53
C ILE A 329 17.54 -21.40 -18.67
N ARG A 330 16.87 -20.28 -18.95
CA ARG A 330 15.88 -20.18 -20.02
C ARG A 330 16.52 -20.41 -21.40
N ARG A 331 17.68 -19.80 -21.70
CA ARG A 331 18.40 -19.99 -22.97
C ARG A 331 18.83 -21.45 -23.18
N LYS A 332 19.22 -22.12 -22.10
CA LYS A 332 19.58 -23.55 -22.09
C LYS A 332 18.37 -24.49 -22.07
N ASN A 333 17.15 -23.96 -21.98
CA ASN A 333 15.90 -24.72 -21.86
C ASN A 333 15.91 -25.71 -20.67
N ILE A 334 16.50 -25.28 -19.55
CA ILE A 334 16.58 -26.04 -18.31
C ILE A 334 15.43 -25.64 -17.38
N GLU A 335 14.93 -26.58 -16.58
CA GLU A 335 13.93 -26.28 -15.56
C GLU A 335 14.53 -25.39 -14.43
N PRO A 336 13.85 -24.31 -14.00
CA PRO A 336 14.30 -23.45 -12.90
C PRO A 336 14.06 -24.09 -11.52
N SER A 337 14.67 -25.26 -11.29
CA SER A 337 14.63 -26.01 -10.03
C SER A 337 15.67 -25.48 -9.03
N VAL A 338 15.51 -25.85 -7.75
CA VAL A 338 16.48 -25.49 -6.69
C VAL A 338 17.89 -25.96 -7.04
N ASP A 339 18.05 -27.19 -7.53
CA ASP A 339 19.37 -27.72 -7.86
C ASP A 339 20.01 -27.04 -9.07
N ASN A 340 19.21 -26.74 -10.10
CA ASN A 340 19.72 -26.01 -11.28
C ASN A 340 20.14 -24.59 -10.94
N PHE A 341 19.45 -23.90 -10.03
CA PHE A 341 19.93 -22.62 -9.49
C PHE A 341 21.17 -22.79 -8.63
N HIS A 342 21.20 -23.81 -7.77
CA HIS A 342 22.31 -24.04 -6.85
C HIS A 342 23.64 -24.32 -7.57
N ASN A 343 23.58 -24.96 -8.75
CA ASN A 343 24.76 -25.20 -9.59
C ASN A 343 25.52 -23.91 -9.96
N TYR A 344 24.84 -22.76 -10.07
CA TYR A 344 25.51 -21.48 -10.31
C TYR A 344 26.27 -20.96 -9.08
N PHE A 345 25.97 -21.48 -7.89
CA PHE A 345 26.55 -21.01 -6.63
C PHE A 345 27.63 -21.94 -6.07
N LEU A 346 27.76 -23.17 -6.57
CA LEU A 346 28.67 -24.19 -6.05
C LEU A 346 30.10 -23.66 -5.93
N ASP A 347 30.65 -23.17 -7.03
CA ASP A 347 32.06 -22.78 -7.14
C ASP A 347 32.33 -21.31 -6.77
N LEU A 348 31.32 -20.60 -6.24
CA LEU A 348 31.53 -19.23 -5.76
C LEU A 348 32.44 -19.26 -4.51
N PRO A 349 33.60 -18.56 -4.54
CA PRO A 349 34.52 -18.47 -3.40
C PRO A 349 34.05 -17.39 -2.41
N ILE A 350 32.77 -17.46 -2.05
CA ILE A 350 32.12 -16.58 -1.09
C ILE A 350 31.50 -17.49 -0.04
N ASP A 351 31.99 -17.42 1.19
CA ASP A 351 31.47 -18.18 2.33
C ASP A 351 30.48 -17.35 3.15
N ASP A 352 29.69 -18.02 4.00
CA ASP A 352 28.70 -17.37 4.87
C ASP A 352 29.27 -16.20 5.67
N ASP A 353 30.45 -16.39 6.29
CA ASP A 353 31.06 -15.42 7.20
C ASP A 353 31.55 -14.15 6.49
N GLN A 354 31.66 -14.18 5.15
CA GLN A 354 32.03 -13.02 4.35
C GLN A 354 30.84 -12.11 4.03
N LEU A 355 29.60 -12.59 4.19
CA LEU A 355 28.37 -11.87 3.81
C LEU A 355 27.86 -10.91 4.90
N ASN A 356 28.75 -10.02 5.32
CA ASN A 356 28.53 -9.05 6.40
C ASN A 356 28.73 -7.59 5.95
N VAL A 357 28.41 -6.64 6.82
CA VAL A 357 28.49 -5.19 6.56
C VAL A 357 29.90 -4.66 6.33
N ASP A 358 30.94 -5.32 6.84
CA ASP A 358 32.33 -4.90 6.67
C ASP A 358 32.78 -5.14 5.23
N ASN A 359 32.38 -6.30 4.67
CA ASN A 359 32.64 -6.61 3.28
C ASN A 359 31.65 -5.93 2.34
N TYR A 360 30.39 -5.78 2.74
CA TYR A 360 29.32 -5.23 1.90
C TYR A 360 28.56 -4.11 2.64
N PRO A 361 29.02 -2.86 2.52
CA PRO A 361 28.50 -1.76 3.32
C PRO A 361 27.01 -1.49 3.07
N PRO A 362 26.26 -1.01 4.08
CA PRO A 362 24.85 -0.64 3.93
C PRO A 362 24.60 0.35 2.78
N GLY A 363 23.43 0.25 2.14
CA GLY A 363 23.04 1.08 1.00
C GLY A 363 23.38 0.49 -0.39
N THR A 364 23.20 1.30 -1.43
CA THR A 364 23.31 0.89 -2.85
C THR A 364 24.72 0.43 -3.25
N GLY A 365 25.74 0.89 -2.53
CA GLY A 365 27.14 0.47 -2.70
C GLY A 365 27.34 -1.02 -2.41
N GLY A 366 26.92 -1.51 -1.23
CA GLY A 366 27.05 -2.92 -0.88
C GLY A 366 26.20 -3.84 -1.75
N GLU A 367 24.98 -3.42 -2.10
CA GLU A 367 24.14 -4.14 -3.08
C GLU A 367 24.90 -4.34 -4.41
N SER A 368 25.48 -3.26 -4.94
CA SER A 368 26.18 -3.31 -6.22
C SER A 368 27.48 -4.09 -6.13
N LYS A 369 28.20 -4.00 -5.01
CA LYS A 369 29.42 -4.77 -4.75
C LYS A 369 29.13 -6.27 -4.76
N LEU A 370 28.16 -6.74 -3.97
CA LEU A 370 27.78 -8.15 -3.91
C LEU A 370 27.31 -8.68 -5.28
N PHE A 371 26.45 -7.92 -5.97
CA PHE A 371 26.00 -8.29 -7.31
C PHE A 371 27.16 -8.39 -8.31
N ASN A 372 28.05 -7.39 -8.34
CA ASN A 372 29.17 -7.36 -9.29
C ASN A 372 30.18 -8.48 -9.03
N GLU A 373 30.43 -8.80 -7.76
CA GLU A 373 31.30 -9.89 -7.37
C GLU A 373 30.75 -11.24 -7.82
N ILE A 374 29.48 -11.56 -7.48
CA ILE A 374 28.84 -12.79 -7.95
C ILE A 374 28.81 -12.83 -9.48
N ARG A 375 28.42 -11.74 -10.15
CA ARG A 375 28.40 -11.65 -11.62
C ARG A 375 29.78 -11.92 -12.23
N GLY A 376 30.84 -11.41 -11.61
CA GLY A 376 32.22 -11.61 -12.06
C GLY A 376 32.62 -13.09 -12.09
N TYR A 377 32.15 -13.88 -11.12
CA TYR A 377 32.40 -15.33 -11.10
C TYR A 377 31.51 -16.11 -12.07
N LEU A 378 30.25 -15.69 -12.26
CA LEU A 378 29.29 -16.41 -13.10
C LEU A 378 29.63 -16.36 -14.60
N ASN A 379 30.42 -15.37 -15.06
CA ASN A 379 30.74 -15.17 -16.49
C ASN A 379 29.51 -15.15 -17.43
N LEU A 380 28.35 -14.75 -16.90
CA LEU A 380 27.10 -14.64 -17.67
C LEU A 380 26.96 -13.23 -18.23
N GLY A 381 27.06 -13.10 -19.56
CA GLY A 381 26.86 -11.87 -20.34
C GLY A 381 25.42 -11.64 -20.79
#